data_AF-R6XLV2-F1
#
_entry.id   AF-R6XLV2-F1
#
_cell.length_a   1.000
_cell.length_b   1.000
_cell.length_c   1.000
_cell.angle_alpha   90.00
_cell.angle_beta   90.00
_cell.angle_gamma   90.00
#
_symmetry.space_group_name_H-M   'P 1'
#
loop_
_entity.id
_entity.type
_entity.pdbx_description
1 polymer ?
#
loop_
_entity_poly.entity_id
_entity_poly.type
_entity_poly.pdbx_seq_one_letter_code
_entity_poly.pdbx_strand_id
1 'polypeptide(L)'
;MDRVVVYQKMCELEVKIRYHFNDIAWLSKATKSEKIEVSGEGKNHSEYTNDGLATIGDTVLKSVIADYLYRKGITTKGEITRIKSKLENNEVILYVKMLAY
;
A
#
# COMPACT_ATOMS: atom_id res chain seq x y z
N MET A 1 1.62 12.77 19.08
CA MET A 1 0.62 13.39 18.17
C MET A 1 -0.74 13.10 18.76
N ASP A 2 -1.63 14.09 18.83
CA ASP A 2 -2.95 13.92 19.43
C ASP A 2 -3.81 12.93 18.60
N ARG A 3 -4.46 11.97 19.27
CA ARG A 3 -5.35 11.00 18.61
C ARG A 3 -6.48 11.70 17.82
N VAL A 4 -6.94 12.85 18.29
CA VAL A 4 -7.96 13.67 17.62
C VAL A 4 -7.44 14.20 16.29
N VAL A 5 -6.19 14.70 16.26
CA VAL A 5 -5.57 15.23 15.04
C VAL A 5 -5.35 14.14 14.00
N VAL A 6 -4.92 12.94 14.44
CA VAL A 6 -4.74 11.80 13.52
C VAL A 6 -6.09 11.39 12.93
N TYR A 7 -7.13 11.26 13.75
CA TYR A 7 -8.48 10.91 13.29
C TYR A 7 -9.00 11.90 12.24
N GLN A 8 -8.89 13.20 12.52
CA GLN A 8 -9.34 14.25 11.60
C GLN A 8 -8.63 14.15 10.24
N LYS A 9 -7.31 13.95 10.23
CA LYS A 9 -6.54 13.77 8.99
C LYS A 9 -6.95 12.52 8.21
N MET A 10 -7.32 11.44 8.90
CA MET A 10 -7.81 10.23 8.24
C MET A 10 -9.17 10.47 7.58
N CYS A 11 -10.09 11.18 8.25
CA CYS A 11 -11.37 11.57 7.65
C CYS A 11 -11.19 12.48 6.43
N GLU A 12 -10.25 13.44 6.48
CA GLU A 12 -9.91 14.27 5.32
C GLU A 12 -9.38 13.43 4.15
N LEU A 13 -8.50 12.47 4.43
CA LEU A 13 -7.95 11.57 3.41
C LEU A 13 -9.04 10.68 2.80
N GLU A 14 -9.96 10.18 3.62
CA GLU A 14 -11.11 9.37 3.20
C GLU A 14 -11.95 10.08 2.12
N VAL A 15 -12.26 11.36 2.36
CA VAL A 15 -13.00 12.21 1.42
C VAL A 15 -12.21 12.41 0.12
N LYS A 16 -10.89 12.67 0.23
CA LYS A 16 -10.02 12.88 -0.95
C LYS A 16 -9.94 11.65 -1.84
N ILE A 17 -9.76 10.47 -1.25
CA ILE A 17 -9.69 9.20 -2.01
C ILE A 17 -11.07 8.67 -2.40
N ARG A 18 -12.15 9.35 -1.97
CA ARG A 18 -13.55 9.01 -2.26
C ARG A 18 -13.90 7.57 -1.90
N TYR A 19 -13.38 7.09 -0.77
CA TYR A 19 -13.61 5.74 -0.29
C TYR A 19 -13.89 5.78 1.21
N HIS A 20 -15.11 5.42 1.63
CA HIS A 20 -15.49 5.40 3.05
C HIS A 20 -15.00 4.11 3.72
N PHE A 21 -14.22 4.24 4.80
CA PHE A 21 -13.78 3.09 5.59
C PHE A 21 -14.84 2.73 6.64
N ASN A 22 -15.21 1.45 6.69
CA ASN A 22 -16.05 0.93 7.77
C ASN A 22 -15.41 1.15 9.16
N ASP A 23 -14.08 1.11 9.22
CA ASP A 23 -13.30 1.46 10.40
C ASP A 23 -12.04 2.24 9.99
N ILE A 24 -12.06 3.55 10.28
CA ILE A 24 -11.00 4.50 9.95
C ILE A 24 -9.67 4.18 10.66
N ALA A 25 -9.68 3.37 11.72
CA ALA A 25 -8.47 2.94 12.39
C ALA A 25 -7.54 2.14 11.45
N TRP A 26 -8.09 1.44 10.45
CA TRP A 26 -7.29 0.77 9.43
C TRP A 26 -6.52 1.73 8.55
N LEU A 27 -7.12 2.86 8.16
CA LEU A 27 -6.43 3.90 7.40
C LEU A 27 -5.32 4.53 8.25
N SER A 28 -5.60 4.77 9.54
CA SER A 28 -4.58 5.26 10.48
C SER A 28 -3.42 4.27 10.60
N LYS A 29 -3.70 2.97 10.73
CA LYS A 29 -2.68 1.92 10.85
C LYS A 29 -1.85 1.78 9.56
N ALA A 30 -2.47 1.90 8.39
CA ALA A 30 -1.77 1.81 7.11
C ALA A 30 -0.85 3.01 6.84
N THR A 31 -1.24 4.21 7.30
CA THR A 31 -0.47 5.45 7.09
C THR A 31 0.59 5.69 8.16
N LYS A 32 0.57 4.93 9.26
CA LYS A 32 1.49 5.08 10.38
C LYS A 32 2.83 4.37 10.11
N SER A 33 3.85 5.14 9.73
CA SER A 33 5.20 4.65 9.44
C SER A 33 6.18 4.92 10.58
N GLU A 34 5.87 4.43 11.79
CA GLU A 34 6.81 4.50 12.92
C GLU A 34 7.75 3.31 12.91
N LYS A 35 9.06 3.57 13.10
CA LYS A 35 10.10 2.54 13.15
C LYS A 35 9.94 1.68 14.41
N ILE A 36 10.07 0.38 14.27
CA ILE A 36 10.09 -0.61 15.34
C ILE A 36 11.56 -0.95 15.65
N GLU A 37 11.90 -1.02 16.94
CA GLU A 37 13.18 -1.57 17.38
C GLU A 37 13.00 -3.06 17.69
N VAL A 38 13.65 -3.91 16.90
CA VAL A 38 13.63 -5.36 17.09
C VAL A 38 14.91 -5.77 17.83
N SER A 39 14.73 -6.41 18.98
CA SER A 39 15.86 -6.88 19.80
C SER A 39 16.61 -8.00 19.08
N GLY A 40 17.92 -7.81 18.88
CA GLY A 40 18.79 -8.80 18.25
C GLY A 40 19.01 -8.61 16.74
N GLU A 41 18.37 -7.62 16.12
CA GLU A 41 18.60 -7.29 14.71
C GLU A 41 19.64 -6.18 14.55
N GLY A 42 20.47 -6.29 13.51
CA GLY A 42 21.53 -5.33 13.22
C GLY A 42 20.98 -3.97 12.77
N LYS A 43 21.81 -2.92 12.85
CA LYS A 43 21.47 -1.53 12.49
C LYS A 43 20.87 -1.32 11.08
N ASN A 44 21.00 -2.31 10.21
CA ASN A 44 20.51 -2.27 8.83
C ASN A 44 19.08 -2.81 8.66
N HIS A 45 18.46 -3.35 9.71
CA HIS A 45 17.05 -3.71 9.67
C HIS A 45 16.20 -2.48 10.00
N SER A 46 15.20 -2.22 9.15
CA SER A 46 14.19 -1.19 9.38
C SER A 46 12.83 -1.84 9.22
N GLU A 47 12.23 -2.18 10.35
CA GLU A 47 10.82 -2.60 10.40
C GLU A 47 9.98 -1.40 10.83
N TYR A 48 8.80 -1.27 10.24
CA TYR A 48 7.85 -0.21 10.52
C TYR A 48 6.48 -0.77 10.91
N THR A 49 5.76 -0.02 11.73
CA THR A 49 4.43 -0.37 12.25
C THR A 49 3.38 -0.67 11.18
N ASN A 50 3.56 -0.20 9.94
CA ASN A 50 2.69 -0.50 8.80
C ASN A 50 3.22 -1.57 7.84
N ASP A 51 4.42 -2.13 8.04
CA ASP A 51 5.05 -3.06 7.07
C ASP A 51 4.22 -4.34 6.85
N GLY A 52 3.55 -4.83 7.90
CA GLY A 52 2.62 -5.95 7.77
C GLY A 52 1.44 -5.64 6.84
N LEU A 53 0.87 -4.44 6.93
CA LEU A 53 -0.18 -3.98 6.02
C LEU A 53 0.36 -3.71 4.61
N ALA A 54 1.58 -3.17 4.50
CA ALA A 54 2.23 -2.95 3.22
C ALA A 54 2.46 -4.27 2.47
N THR A 55 2.87 -5.32 3.17
CA THR A 55 3.09 -6.67 2.62
C THR A 55 1.79 -7.29 2.11
N ILE A 56 0.70 -7.16 2.88
CA ILE A 56 -0.64 -7.62 2.45
C ILE A 56 -1.09 -6.82 1.22
N GLY A 57 -0.96 -5.50 1.26
CA GLY A 57 -1.34 -4.61 0.15
C GLY A 57 -0.60 -4.92 -1.15
N ASP A 58 0.72 -5.15 -1.07
CA ASP A 58 1.55 -5.57 -2.20
C ASP A 58 1.07 -6.90 -2.81
N THR A 59 0.74 -7.87 -1.95
CA THR A 59 0.22 -9.18 -2.39
C THR A 59 -1.13 -9.05 -3.09
N VAL A 60 -2.05 -8.24 -2.53
CA VAL A 60 -3.36 -7.98 -3.14
C VAL A 60 -3.20 -7.26 -4.49
N LEU A 61 -2.36 -6.23 -4.57
CA LEU A 61 -2.08 -5.50 -5.80
C LEU A 61 -1.53 -6.42 -6.89
N LYS A 62 -0.55 -7.27 -6.53
CA LYS A 62 0.01 -8.32 -7.40
C LYS A 62 -1.05 -9.24 -7.96
N SER A 63 -1.97 -9.67 -7.11
CA SER A 63 -3.06 -10.58 -7.51
C SER A 63 -4.04 -9.89 -8.47
N VAL A 64 -4.47 -8.67 -8.15
CA VAL A 64 -5.43 -7.90 -8.97
C VAL A 64 -4.84 -7.58 -10.35
N ILE A 65 -3.57 -7.17 -10.43
CA ILE A 65 -2.91 -6.90 -11.71
C ILE A 65 -2.80 -8.19 -12.53
N ALA A 66 -2.41 -9.31 -11.92
CA ALA A 66 -2.31 -10.58 -12.64
C ALA A 66 -3.67 -11.06 -13.16
N ASP A 67 -4.73 -10.99 -12.35
CA ASP A 67 -6.11 -11.33 -12.77
C ASP A 67 -6.59 -10.42 -13.91
N TYR A 68 -6.35 -9.11 -13.81
CA TYR A 68 -6.70 -8.15 -14.85
C TYR A 68 -6.01 -8.47 -16.18
N LEU A 69 -4.69 -8.72 -16.17
CA LEU A 69 -3.92 -9.06 -17.37
C LEU A 69 -4.41 -10.38 -18.00
N TYR A 70 -4.69 -11.39 -17.17
CA TYR A 70 -5.19 -12.67 -17.63
C TYR A 70 -6.56 -12.52 -18.32
N ARG A 71 -7.50 -11.79 -17.71
CA ARG A 71 -8.82 -11.49 -18.30
C ARG A 71 -8.74 -10.67 -19.58
N LYS A 72 -7.64 -9.93 -19.80
CA LYS A 72 -7.37 -9.19 -21.04
C LYS A 72 -6.70 -10.06 -22.12
N GLY A 73 -6.53 -11.37 -21.89
CA GLY A 73 -6.00 -12.30 -22.88
C GLY A 73 -4.49 -12.52 -22.81
N ILE A 74 -3.80 -11.91 -21.84
CA ILE A 74 -2.38 -12.16 -21.59
C ILE A 74 -2.29 -13.38 -20.67
N THR A 75 -2.19 -14.57 -21.27
CA THR A 75 -2.32 -15.84 -20.55
C THR A 75 -0.98 -16.51 -20.26
N THR A 76 0.13 -16.02 -20.82
CA THR A 76 1.45 -16.61 -20.58
C THR A 76 2.08 -16.06 -19.30
N LYS A 77 2.67 -16.96 -18.49
CA LYS A 77 3.36 -16.59 -17.24
C LYS A 77 4.42 -15.51 -17.45
N GLY A 78 5.20 -15.62 -18.52
CA GLY A 78 6.30 -14.71 -18.83
C GLY A 78 5.82 -13.29 -19.11
N GLU A 79 4.77 -13.13 -19.92
CA GLU A 79 4.22 -11.82 -20.25
C GLU A 79 3.51 -11.18 -19.06
N ILE A 80 2.73 -11.96 -18.30
CA ILE A 80 2.11 -11.47 -17.06
C ILE A 80 3.19 -10.95 -16.13
N THR A 81 4.25 -11.72 -15.89
CA THR A 81 5.35 -11.32 -14.99
C THR A 81 6.02 -10.04 -15.48
N ARG A 82 6.34 -9.95 -16.78
CA ARG A 82 7.01 -8.78 -17.38
C ARG A 82 6.17 -7.50 -17.28
N ILE A 83 4.88 -7.58 -17.59
CA ILE A 83 4.00 -6.40 -17.59
C ILE A 83 3.67 -6.01 -16.16
N LYS A 84 3.36 -6.99 -15.31
CA LYS A 84 3.08 -6.79 -13.90
C LYS A 84 4.23 -6.05 -13.20
N SER A 85 5.48 -6.48 -13.39
CA SER A 85 6.65 -5.80 -12.79
C SER A 85 6.81 -4.33 -13.24
N LYS A 86 6.30 -3.94 -14.41
CA LYS A 86 6.29 -2.54 -14.85
C LYS A 86 5.21 -1.73 -14.14
N LEU A 87 4.02 -2.32 -13.95
CA LEU A 87 2.88 -1.68 -13.28
C LEU A 87 3.10 -1.54 -11.77
N GLU A 88 3.83 -2.48 -11.17
CA GLU A 88 4.22 -2.47 -9.75
C GLU A 88 5.43 -1.58 -9.45
N ASN A 89 6.03 -0.96 -10.46
CA ASN A 89 7.18 -0.11 -10.23
C ASN A 89 6.79 1.07 -9.32
N ASN A 90 7.60 1.31 -8.29
CA ASN A 90 7.43 2.38 -7.32
C ASN A 90 7.18 3.75 -7.97
N GLU A 91 7.75 4.05 -9.14
CA GLU A 91 7.47 5.31 -9.84
C GLU A 91 6.00 5.44 -10.27
N VAL A 92 5.43 4.34 -10.78
CA VAL A 92 4.02 4.27 -11.19
C VAL A 92 3.10 4.33 -9.97
N ILE A 93 3.44 3.61 -8.91
CA ILE A 93 2.69 3.64 -7.64
C ILE A 93 2.77 5.03 -7.00
N LEU A 94 3.93 5.69 -7.00
CA LEU A 94 4.12 7.04 -6.49
C LEU A 94 3.30 8.05 -7.29
N TYR A 95 3.25 7.90 -8.62
CA TYR A 95 2.44 8.75 -9.49
C TYR A 95 0.94 8.62 -9.16
N VAL A 96 0.43 7.40 -9.01
CA VAL A 96 -0.97 7.18 -8.59
C VAL A 96 -1.24 7.73 -7.19
N LYS A 97 -0.27 7.59 -6.26
CA LYS A 97 -0.36 8.21 -4.93
C LYS A 97 -0.44 9.73 -5.03
N MET A 98 0.41 10.38 -5.84
CA MET A 98 0.44 11.84 -6.00
C MET A 98 -0.84 12.41 -6.60
N LEU A 99 -1.50 11.69 -7.51
CA LEU A 99 -2.80 12.11 -8.06
C LEU A 99 -3.94 12.11 -7.04
N ALA A 100 -3.75 11.45 -5.89
CA ALA A 100 -4.73 11.44 -4.79
C ALA A 100 -4.51 12.58 -3.76
N TYR A 101 -3.49 13.43 -3.94
CA TYR A 101 -3.16 14.54 -3.03
C TYR A 101 -3.49 15.92 -3.59
#